data_AF-A0ABD3VXN5-F1
#
_entry.id   AF-A0ABD3VXN5-F1
#
_cell.length_a   1.000
_cell.length_b   1.000
_cell.length_c   1.000
_cell.angle_alpha   90.00
_cell.angle_beta   90.00
_cell.angle_gamma   90.00
#
_symmetry.space_group_name_H-M   'P 1'
#
loop_
_entity.id
_entity.type
_entity.pdbx_description
1 polymer ?
#
loop_
_entity_poly.entity_id
_entity_poly.type
_entity_poly.pdbx_seq_one_letter_code
_entity_poly.pdbx_strand_id
1 'polypeptide(L)'
;MSRPVLLIGISGTTNSGKTTLAIQLVQKIPGCDIIHQDQYFVTPGDRRLEYVPEVNHHNWEAYSALDMDKMTYDVKARKKLLEKSHGSGPVILLVEGFNFYGYHPVAALMDKKYFLKVSRDVCLERRRKRTYNPPDPPHYFEKVVWPMYEKHLKDIEDQDEIVYFDTSKENSLDDICRTIHSQIEKLIENVHQSSDM
;
A
#
# COMPACT_ATOMS: atom_id res chain seq x y z
N MET A 1 -2.05 -30.42 -0.58
CA MET A 1 -2.88 -29.43 0.16
C MET A 1 -2.43 -28.05 -0.27
N SER A 2 -3.35 -27.11 -0.48
CA SER A 2 -3.00 -25.71 -0.78
C SER A 2 -2.44 -25.04 0.46
N ARG A 3 -1.37 -24.25 0.31
CA ARG A 3 -0.79 -23.48 1.42
C ARG A 3 -1.70 -22.29 1.77
N PRO A 4 -1.95 -22.01 3.06
CA PRO A 4 -2.63 -20.77 3.45
C PRO A 4 -1.84 -19.55 2.97
N VAL A 5 -2.52 -18.54 2.43
CA VAL A 5 -1.90 -17.27 2.02
C VAL A 5 -2.57 -16.12 2.76
N LEU A 6 -1.77 -15.35 3.51
CA LEU A 6 -2.22 -14.14 4.19
C LEU A 6 -1.88 -12.92 3.35
N LEU A 7 -2.89 -12.12 3.02
CA LEU A 7 -2.76 -10.87 2.29
C LEU A 7 -2.73 -9.71 3.27
N ILE A 8 -1.65 -8.95 3.24
CA ILE A 8 -1.42 -7.87 4.18
C ILE A 8 -1.26 -6.55 3.42
N GLY A 9 -2.16 -5.61 3.70
CA GLY A 9 -2.13 -4.28 3.13
C GLY A 9 -1.20 -3.35 3.92
N ILE A 10 -0.42 -2.56 3.19
CA ILE A 10 0.32 -1.41 3.74
C ILE A 10 -0.02 -0.19 2.88
N SER A 11 -0.96 0.62 3.36
CA SER A 11 -1.28 1.90 2.74
C SER A 11 -0.80 3.08 3.57
N GLY A 12 -1.10 4.30 3.15
CA GLY A 12 -0.60 5.49 3.82
C GLY A 12 -0.33 6.68 2.92
N THR A 13 -0.13 7.82 3.55
CA THR A 13 0.23 9.08 2.91
C THR A 13 1.37 8.90 1.91
N THR A 14 1.39 9.66 0.81
CA THR A 14 2.57 9.70 -0.07
C THR A 14 3.84 10.06 0.74
N ASN A 15 4.99 9.52 0.34
CA ASN A 15 6.28 9.69 1.04
C ASN A 15 6.31 9.26 2.53
N SER A 16 5.38 8.43 3.01
CA SER A 16 5.37 7.95 4.41
C SER A 16 6.34 6.80 4.74
N GLY A 17 7.00 6.21 3.74
CA GLY A 17 7.94 5.09 3.92
C GLY A 17 7.35 3.69 3.66
N LYS A 18 6.16 3.60 3.03
CA LYS A 18 5.47 2.32 2.73
C LYS A 18 6.37 1.30 2.04
N THR A 19 6.93 1.66 0.89
CA THR A 19 7.78 0.75 0.10
C THR A 19 9.02 0.32 0.88
N THR A 20 9.65 1.23 1.63
CA THR A 20 10.79 0.91 2.50
C THR A 20 10.42 -0.11 3.58
N LEU A 21 9.31 0.14 4.30
CA LEU A 21 8.79 -0.78 5.31
C LEU A 21 8.47 -2.15 4.72
N ALA A 22 7.79 -2.18 3.59
CA ALA A 22 7.36 -3.41 2.94
C ALA A 22 8.57 -4.24 2.45
N ILE A 23 9.61 -3.61 1.90
CA ILE A 23 10.87 -4.27 1.55
C ILE A 23 11.57 -4.83 2.79
N GLN A 24 11.65 -4.07 3.88
CA GLN A 24 12.24 -4.56 5.13
C GLN A 24 11.49 -5.78 5.67
N LEU A 25 10.15 -5.80 5.58
CA LEU A 25 9.34 -6.95 6.00
C LEU A 25 9.57 -8.17 5.10
N VAL A 26 9.65 -7.99 3.78
CA VAL A 26 9.99 -9.08 2.84
C VAL A 26 11.35 -9.70 3.16
N GLN A 27 12.34 -8.88 3.53
CA GLN A 27 13.67 -9.37 3.90
C GLN A 27 13.69 -10.15 5.21
N LYS A 28 12.78 -9.83 6.14
CA LYS A 28 12.72 -10.44 7.47
C LYS A 28 11.83 -11.69 7.52
N ILE A 29 10.79 -11.75 6.69
CA ILE A 29 9.76 -12.81 6.73
C ILE A 29 10.01 -13.81 5.59
N PRO A 30 10.38 -15.06 5.89
CA PRO A 30 10.56 -16.09 4.87
C PRO A 30 9.27 -16.35 4.09
N GLY A 31 9.36 -16.45 2.76
CA GLY A 31 8.20 -16.68 1.91
C GLY A 31 7.25 -15.48 1.79
N CYS A 32 7.72 -14.29 2.13
CA CYS A 32 6.98 -13.04 1.93
C CYS A 32 7.19 -12.52 0.50
N ASP A 33 6.11 -12.30 -0.23
CA ASP A 33 6.09 -11.69 -1.57
C ASP A 33 5.39 -10.33 -1.50
N ILE A 34 5.59 -9.48 -2.52
CA ILE A 34 5.10 -8.10 -2.52
C ILE A 34 4.57 -7.64 -3.88
N ILE A 35 3.47 -6.90 -3.85
CA ILE A 35 2.90 -6.16 -4.99
C ILE A 35 2.90 -4.66 -4.66
N HIS A 36 3.40 -3.86 -5.60
CA HIS A 36 3.50 -2.40 -5.49
C HIS A 36 2.43 -1.72 -6.37
N GLN A 37 1.56 -0.92 -5.78
CA GLN A 37 0.53 -0.16 -6.51
C GLN A 37 1.14 0.76 -7.58
N ASP A 38 2.32 1.35 -7.31
CA ASP A 38 3.02 2.24 -8.25
C ASP A 38 3.38 1.54 -9.59
N GLN A 39 3.38 0.20 -9.65
CA GLN A 39 3.58 -0.55 -10.91
C GLN A 39 2.36 -0.54 -11.84
N TYR A 40 1.22 -0.04 -11.36
CA TYR A 40 -0.05 -0.02 -12.08
C TYR A 40 -0.39 1.37 -12.63
N PHE A 41 0.52 2.35 -12.54
CA PHE A 41 0.32 3.64 -13.19
C PHE A 41 0.14 3.48 -14.70
N VAL A 42 -0.83 4.20 -15.24
CA VAL A 42 -1.04 4.29 -16.69
C VAL A 42 0.05 5.14 -17.34
N THR A 43 0.28 4.97 -18.63
CA THR A 43 1.34 5.73 -19.31
C THR A 43 0.93 7.19 -19.52
N PRO A 44 1.88 8.14 -19.54
CA PRO A 44 1.60 9.52 -19.93
C PRO A 44 0.87 9.59 -21.28
N GLY A 45 -0.23 10.35 -21.33
CA GLY A 45 -1.09 10.45 -22.52
C GLY A 45 -2.24 9.43 -22.58
N ASP A 46 -2.36 8.51 -21.61
CA ASP A 46 -3.54 7.67 -21.48
C ASP A 46 -4.80 8.53 -21.27
N ARG A 47 -5.86 8.22 -22.03
CA ARG A 47 -7.15 8.94 -22.00
C ARG A 47 -7.85 8.93 -20.64
N ARG A 48 -7.46 8.03 -19.73
CA ARG A 48 -8.01 7.96 -18.36
C ARG A 48 -7.47 9.07 -17.47
N LEU A 49 -6.31 9.65 -17.80
CA LEU A 49 -5.68 10.67 -16.97
C LEU A 49 -6.57 11.92 -16.87
N GLU A 50 -6.93 12.27 -15.64
CA GLU A 50 -7.70 13.48 -15.34
C GLU A 50 -6.79 14.71 -15.40
N TYR A 51 -7.02 15.60 -16.35
CA TYR A 51 -6.28 16.85 -16.45
C TYR A 51 -6.81 17.89 -15.46
N VAL A 52 -5.89 18.57 -14.76
CA VAL A 52 -6.15 19.61 -13.75
C VAL A 52 -5.65 20.95 -14.30
N PRO A 53 -6.55 21.81 -14.84
CA PRO A 53 -6.16 23.07 -15.47
C PRO A 53 -5.42 24.04 -14.54
N GLU A 54 -5.76 24.07 -13.25
CA GLU A 54 -5.17 25.00 -12.28
C GLU A 54 -3.64 24.85 -12.13
N VAL A 55 -3.12 23.66 -12.36
CA VAL A 55 -1.69 23.33 -12.22
C VAL A 55 -1.06 22.89 -13.54
N ASN A 56 -1.81 22.93 -14.64
CA ASN A 56 -1.39 22.45 -15.97
C ASN A 56 -0.77 21.04 -15.90
N HIS A 57 -1.46 20.10 -15.24
CA HIS A 57 -0.95 18.76 -14.95
C HIS A 57 -2.05 17.72 -14.83
N HIS A 58 -1.69 16.44 -14.90
CA HIS A 58 -2.64 15.34 -14.66
C HIS A 58 -2.71 14.98 -13.17
N ASN A 59 -3.87 14.54 -12.70
CA ASN A 59 -4.07 14.03 -11.36
C ASN A 59 -3.56 12.59 -11.26
N TRP A 60 -2.30 12.43 -10.86
CA TRP A 60 -1.68 11.13 -10.61
C TRP A 60 -2.12 10.46 -9.30
N GLU A 61 -2.96 11.12 -8.50
CA GLU A 61 -3.40 10.57 -7.21
C GLU A 61 -4.80 9.92 -7.31
N ALA A 62 -5.45 10.01 -8.48
CA ALA A 62 -6.75 9.43 -8.77
C ALA A 62 -6.66 7.95 -9.18
N TYR A 63 -7.73 7.19 -8.95
CA TYR A 63 -7.84 5.81 -9.42
C TYR A 63 -7.74 5.69 -10.95
N SER A 64 -8.18 6.70 -11.69
CA SER A 64 -8.09 6.75 -13.15
C SER A 64 -6.65 6.78 -13.67
N ALA A 65 -5.70 7.23 -12.86
CA ALA A 65 -4.27 7.15 -13.17
C ALA A 65 -3.68 5.75 -12.96
N LEU A 66 -4.46 4.78 -12.46
CA LEU A 66 -4.03 3.43 -12.14
C LEU A 66 -4.88 2.38 -12.86
N ASP A 67 -4.26 1.30 -13.31
CA ASP A 67 -4.96 0.11 -13.76
C ASP A 67 -5.35 -0.78 -12.57
N MET A 68 -6.35 -0.31 -11.81
CA MET A 68 -6.82 -0.98 -10.59
C MET A 68 -7.47 -2.35 -10.86
N ASP A 69 -8.03 -2.55 -12.05
CA ASP A 69 -8.58 -3.85 -12.47
C ASP A 69 -7.47 -4.85 -12.71
N LYS A 70 -6.40 -4.45 -13.40
CA LYS A 70 -5.20 -5.27 -13.53
C LYS A 70 -4.56 -5.55 -12.17
N MET A 71 -4.47 -4.56 -11.28
CA MET A 71 -3.98 -4.76 -9.91
C MET A 71 -4.81 -5.80 -9.16
N THR A 72 -6.13 -5.70 -9.23
CA THR A 72 -7.04 -6.67 -8.60
C THR A 72 -6.83 -8.07 -9.16
N TYR A 73 -6.69 -8.20 -10.48
CA TYR A 73 -6.41 -9.46 -11.14
C TYR A 73 -5.07 -10.05 -10.67
N ASP A 74 -4.00 -9.26 -10.70
CA ASP A 74 -2.65 -9.71 -10.34
C ASP A 74 -2.55 -10.12 -8.87
N VAL A 75 -3.21 -9.41 -7.94
CA VAL A 75 -3.30 -9.81 -6.52
C VAL A 75 -3.97 -11.17 -6.37
N LYS A 76 -5.13 -11.38 -7.03
CA LYS A 76 -5.84 -12.66 -6.99
C LYS A 76 -5.04 -13.78 -7.66
N ALA A 77 -4.36 -13.50 -8.76
CA ALA A 77 -3.54 -14.46 -9.48
C ALA A 77 -2.31 -14.84 -8.64
N ARG A 78 -1.63 -13.87 -8.02
CA ARG A 78 -0.47 -14.12 -7.16
C ARG A 78 -0.85 -14.93 -5.93
N LYS A 79 -1.96 -14.61 -5.26
CA LYS A 79 -2.51 -15.44 -4.18
C LYS A 79 -2.65 -16.91 -4.60
N LYS A 80 -3.34 -17.16 -5.73
CA LYS A 80 -3.54 -18.53 -6.26
C LYS A 80 -2.23 -19.26 -6.60
N LEU A 81 -1.21 -18.53 -7.05
CA LEU A 81 0.11 -19.11 -7.33
C LEU A 81 0.82 -19.51 -6.02
N LEU A 82 0.78 -18.64 -5.02
CA LEU A 82 1.38 -18.91 -3.70
C LEU A 82 0.67 -20.06 -2.98
N GLU A 83 -0.66 -20.18 -3.10
CA GLU A 83 -1.44 -21.32 -2.58
C GLU A 83 -0.98 -22.67 -3.15
N LYS A 84 -0.44 -22.68 -4.38
CA LYS A 84 0.07 -23.88 -5.07
C LYS A 84 1.57 -24.11 -4.87
N SER A 85 2.27 -23.20 -4.20
CA SER A 85 3.71 -23.31 -3.98
C SER A 85 4.06 -24.48 -3.05
N HIS A 86 5.26 -25.05 -3.20
CA HIS A 86 5.78 -26.08 -2.31
C HIS A 86 6.37 -25.50 -1.03
N GLY A 87 6.22 -26.20 0.09
CA GLY A 87 6.80 -25.88 1.39
C GLY A 87 5.78 -25.99 2.53
N SER A 88 6.27 -25.88 3.77
CA SER A 88 5.46 -25.93 4.99
C SER A 88 5.10 -24.52 5.49
N GLY A 89 3.89 -24.38 6.01
CA GLY A 89 3.39 -23.16 6.65
C GLY A 89 2.75 -22.11 5.71
N PRO A 90 2.12 -21.07 6.28
CA PRO A 90 1.53 -19.96 5.55
C PRO A 90 2.55 -19.18 4.72
N VAL A 91 2.05 -18.51 3.69
CA VAL A 91 2.82 -17.60 2.83
C VAL A 91 2.23 -16.19 2.98
N ILE A 92 3.07 -15.17 2.97
CA ILE A 92 2.62 -13.77 3.08
C ILE A 92 2.68 -13.11 1.71
N LEU A 93 1.60 -12.42 1.33
CA LEU A 93 1.57 -11.52 0.19
C LEU A 93 1.29 -10.10 0.68
N LEU A 94 2.31 -9.25 0.66
CA LEU A 94 2.16 -7.82 0.93
C LEU A 94 1.57 -7.12 -0.30
N VAL A 95 0.64 -6.20 -0.06
CA VAL A 95 0.16 -5.26 -1.07
C VAL A 95 0.37 -3.86 -0.52
N GLU A 96 1.20 -3.06 -1.19
CA GLU A 96 1.53 -1.71 -0.74
C GLU A 96 1.18 -0.65 -1.78
N GLY A 97 0.74 0.52 -1.33
CA GLY A 97 0.27 1.58 -2.21
C GLY A 97 -0.35 2.76 -1.47
N PHE A 98 -0.42 3.92 -2.10
CA PHE A 98 -0.89 5.15 -1.44
C PHE A 98 -2.41 5.27 -1.36
N ASN A 99 -3.15 4.57 -2.23
CA ASN A 99 -4.59 4.76 -2.38
C ASN A 99 -5.24 3.48 -2.90
N PHE A 100 -5.38 2.43 -2.09
CA PHE A 100 -6.12 1.21 -2.50
C PHE A 100 -7.15 0.73 -1.48
N TYR A 101 -7.14 1.24 -0.23
CA TYR A 101 -8.15 0.86 0.76
C TYR A 101 -9.55 1.41 0.48
N GLY A 102 -9.66 2.51 -0.29
CA GLY A 102 -10.94 3.00 -0.80
C GLY A 102 -11.43 2.21 -2.02
N TYR A 103 -10.58 1.35 -2.61
CA TYR A 103 -10.92 0.54 -3.77
C TYR A 103 -11.35 -0.87 -3.33
N HIS A 104 -12.65 -1.05 -3.10
CA HIS A 104 -13.24 -2.27 -2.54
C HIS A 104 -12.72 -3.59 -3.16
N PRO A 105 -12.55 -3.75 -4.49
CA PRO A 105 -12.07 -5.01 -5.08
C PRO A 105 -10.69 -5.48 -4.61
N VAL A 106 -9.81 -4.56 -4.20
CA VAL A 106 -8.49 -4.87 -3.62
C VAL A 106 -8.58 -4.86 -2.10
N ALA A 107 -9.24 -3.86 -1.51
CA ALA A 107 -9.33 -3.70 -0.06
C ALA A 107 -9.99 -4.90 0.64
N ALA A 108 -11.02 -5.48 0.04
CA ALA A 108 -11.75 -6.63 0.58
C ALA A 108 -10.95 -7.94 0.53
N LEU A 109 -9.79 -7.96 -0.14
CA LEU A 109 -8.91 -9.13 -0.19
C LEU A 109 -7.92 -9.18 0.99
N MET A 110 -7.75 -8.08 1.72
CA MET A 110 -6.72 -7.96 2.76
C MET A 110 -7.19 -8.59 4.07
N ASP A 111 -6.40 -9.50 4.62
CA ASP A 111 -6.63 -10.11 5.93
C ASP A 111 -6.20 -9.19 7.09
N LYS A 112 -5.19 -8.33 6.83
CA LYS A 112 -4.70 -7.32 7.78
C LYS A 112 -4.39 -6.03 7.04
N LYS A 113 -4.78 -4.89 7.63
CA LYS A 113 -4.59 -3.56 7.03
C LYS A 113 -3.76 -2.66 7.94
N TYR A 114 -2.64 -2.16 7.43
CA TYR A 114 -1.81 -1.15 8.07
C TYR A 114 -1.84 0.16 7.29
N PHE A 115 -1.78 1.30 7.97
CA PHE A 115 -1.78 2.62 7.35
C PHE A 115 -0.72 3.53 7.97
N LEU A 116 0.23 4.00 7.16
CA LEU A 116 1.29 4.92 7.59
C LEU A 116 0.88 6.38 7.36
N LYS A 117 0.77 7.15 8.45
CA LYS A 117 0.47 8.58 8.45
C LYS A 117 1.76 9.38 8.63
N VAL A 118 1.89 10.47 7.90
CA VAL A 118 2.82 11.56 8.22
C VAL A 118 2.05 12.87 8.28
N SER A 119 2.55 13.83 9.05
CA SER A 119 2.00 15.18 9.03
C SER A 119 2.13 15.80 7.63
N ARG A 120 1.27 16.77 7.33
CA ARG A 120 1.27 17.50 6.04
C ARG A 120 2.63 18.11 5.73
N ASP A 121 3.26 18.74 6.71
CA ASP A 121 4.54 19.43 6.52
C ASP A 121 5.69 18.45 6.28
N VAL A 122 5.72 17.34 7.02
CA VAL A 122 6.70 16.26 6.79
C VAL A 122 6.48 15.62 5.42
N CYS A 123 5.23 15.40 5.03
CA CYS A 123 4.89 14.89 3.70
C CYS A 123 5.42 15.81 2.60
N LEU A 124 5.14 17.12 2.70
CA LEU A 124 5.59 18.12 1.73
C LEU A 124 7.11 18.19 1.65
N GLU A 125 7.79 18.21 2.80
CA GLU A 125 9.25 18.23 2.87
C GLU A 125 9.87 17.01 2.17
N ARG A 126 9.37 15.80 2.49
CA ARG A 126 9.86 14.56 1.86
C ARG A 126 9.52 14.50 0.38
N ARG A 127 8.34 14.98 -0.03
CA ARG A 127 7.92 15.00 -1.43
C ARG A 127 8.78 15.92 -2.27
N ARG A 128 9.13 17.11 -1.77
CA ARG A 128 10.06 18.06 -2.42
C ARG A 128 11.46 17.49 -2.66
N LYS A 129 11.89 16.51 -1.85
CA LYS A 129 13.18 15.81 -2.02
C LYS A 129 13.11 14.65 -3.02
N ARG A 130 11.92 14.22 -3.46
CA ARG A 130 11.73 13.11 -4.40
C ARG A 130 11.53 13.65 -5.81
N THR A 131 12.21 13.05 -6.78
CA THR A 131 11.99 13.34 -8.20
C THR A 131 10.86 12.45 -8.72
N TYR A 132 9.80 13.07 -9.23
CA TYR A 132 8.71 12.39 -9.94
C TYR A 132 8.90 12.54 -11.46
N ASN A 133 8.28 11.63 -12.23
CA ASN A 133 8.23 11.71 -13.68
C ASN A 133 6.78 11.52 -14.16
N PRO A 134 6.13 12.56 -14.72
CA PRO A 134 6.64 13.93 -14.85
C PRO A 134 6.87 14.61 -13.47
N PRO A 135 7.74 15.64 -13.39
CA PRO A 135 7.99 16.33 -12.12
C PRO A 135 6.74 17.08 -11.65
N ASP A 136 6.56 17.16 -10.33
CA ASP A 136 5.48 17.94 -9.71
C ASP A 136 5.60 19.42 -10.12
N PRO A 137 4.57 20.02 -10.75
CA PRO A 137 4.56 21.45 -11.07
C PRO A 137 4.30 22.31 -9.81
N PRO A 138 4.47 23.64 -9.91
CA PRO A 138 4.11 24.55 -8.84
C PRO A 138 2.68 24.32 -8.33
N HIS A 139 2.51 24.33 -7.02
CA HIS A 139 1.23 24.14 -6.32
C HIS A 139 0.57 22.75 -6.45
N TYR A 140 1.21 21.78 -7.11
CA TYR A 140 0.63 20.44 -7.30
C TYR A 140 0.33 19.74 -5.97
N PHE A 141 1.20 19.91 -4.97
CA PHE A 141 0.96 19.32 -3.67
C PHE A 141 -0.30 19.85 -3.00
N GLU A 142 -0.45 21.17 -2.95
CA GLU A 142 -1.55 21.84 -2.27
C GLU A 142 -2.87 21.70 -3.01
N LYS A 143 -2.83 21.62 -4.35
CA LYS A 143 -4.01 21.59 -5.21
C LYS A 143 -4.50 20.19 -5.58
N VAL A 144 -3.61 19.21 -5.57
CA VAL A 144 -3.92 17.84 -6.02
C VAL A 144 -3.58 16.81 -4.95
N VAL A 145 -2.30 16.72 -4.56
CA VAL A 145 -1.81 15.63 -3.71
C VAL A 145 -2.49 15.59 -2.35
N TRP A 146 -2.46 16.71 -1.62
CA TRP A 146 -3.01 16.75 -0.28
C TRP A 146 -4.53 16.63 -0.26
N PRO A 147 -5.30 17.35 -1.11
CA PRO A 147 -6.74 17.15 -1.20
C PRO A 147 -7.16 15.72 -1.56
N MET A 148 -6.42 15.05 -2.46
CA MET A 148 -6.70 13.66 -2.83
C MET A 148 -6.40 12.70 -1.68
N TYR A 149 -5.36 12.96 -0.89
CA TYR A 149 -5.10 12.22 0.34
C TYR A 149 -6.19 12.42 1.39
N GLU A 150 -6.67 13.66 1.60
CA GLU A 150 -7.76 13.95 2.54
C GLU A 150 -9.07 13.27 2.11
N LYS A 151 -9.35 13.27 0.80
CA LYS A 151 -10.46 12.50 0.23
C LYS A 151 -10.29 11.01 0.53
N HIS A 152 -9.10 10.45 0.31
CA HIS A 152 -8.85 9.04 0.59
C HIS A 152 -9.06 8.70 2.08
N LEU A 153 -8.60 9.55 3.00
CA LEU A 153 -8.85 9.35 4.44
C LEU A 153 -10.34 9.31 4.78
N LYS A 154 -11.13 10.17 4.14
CA LYS A 154 -12.58 10.17 4.29
C LYS A 154 -13.21 8.89 3.74
N ASP A 155 -12.76 8.42 2.57
CA ASP A 155 -13.27 7.20 1.94
C ASP A 155 -13.02 5.93 2.79
N ILE A 156 -12.11 5.98 3.76
CA ILE A 156 -11.77 4.86 4.66
C ILE A 156 -12.11 5.13 6.12
N GLU A 157 -12.85 6.20 6.43
CA GLU A 157 -13.06 6.65 7.82
C GLU A 157 -13.81 5.62 8.68
N ASP A 158 -14.74 4.87 8.07
CA ASP A 158 -15.55 3.84 8.73
C ASP A 158 -14.88 2.44 8.76
N GLN A 159 -13.61 2.31 8.34
CA GLN A 159 -12.87 1.04 8.34
C GLN A 159 -12.07 0.87 9.64
N ASP A 160 -12.74 0.43 10.70
CA ASP A 160 -12.16 0.24 12.05
C ASP A 160 -11.03 -0.80 12.12
N GLU A 161 -10.93 -1.71 11.13
CA GLU A 161 -9.91 -2.74 11.10
C GLU A 161 -8.51 -2.23 10.68
N ILE A 162 -8.41 -0.97 10.21
CA ILE A 162 -7.15 -0.37 9.78
C ILE A 162 -6.33 0.05 11.00
N VAL A 163 -5.12 -0.51 11.11
CA VAL A 163 -4.17 -0.13 12.16
C VAL A 163 -3.28 1.01 11.66
N TYR A 164 -3.33 2.15 12.33
CA TYR A 164 -2.60 3.36 11.97
C TYR A 164 -1.26 3.48 12.69
N PHE A 165 -0.22 3.88 11.97
CA PHE A 165 1.10 4.22 12.52
C PHE A 165 1.53 5.62 12.06
N ASP A 166 2.10 6.41 12.96
CA ASP A 166 2.70 7.70 12.62
C ASP A 166 4.20 7.53 12.31
N THR A 167 4.58 7.81 11.06
CA THR A 167 5.97 7.74 10.58
C THR A 167 6.64 9.12 10.43
N SER A 168 6.10 10.15 11.10
CA SER A 168 6.62 11.52 10.98
C SER A 168 8.03 11.66 11.56
N LYS A 169 8.41 10.82 12.53
CA LYS A 169 9.75 10.81 13.16
C LYS A 169 10.68 9.80 12.47
N GLU A 170 11.93 10.15 12.16
CA GLU A 170 12.85 9.26 11.42
C GLU A 170 13.09 7.91 12.10
N ASN A 171 13.21 7.86 13.42
CA ASN A 171 13.44 6.60 14.16
C ASN A 171 12.19 5.72 14.32
N SER A 172 11.01 6.19 13.88
CA SER A 172 9.77 5.43 14.04
C SER A 172 9.65 4.24 13.10
N LEU A 173 10.27 4.29 11.91
CA LEU A 173 10.01 3.28 10.87
C LEU A 173 10.53 1.89 11.26
N ASP A 174 11.72 1.82 11.88
CA ASP A 174 12.29 0.55 12.33
C ASP A 174 11.50 -0.05 13.51
N ASP A 175 11.02 0.77 14.44
CA ASP A 175 10.14 0.35 15.54
C ASP A 175 8.79 -0.14 15.01
N ILE A 176 8.22 0.56 14.03
CA ILE A 176 6.98 0.18 13.36
C ILE A 176 7.20 -1.13 12.58
N CYS A 177 8.34 -1.29 11.91
CA CYS A 177 8.73 -2.51 11.22
C CYS A 177 8.81 -3.70 12.19
N ARG A 178 9.48 -3.54 13.34
CA ARG A 178 9.52 -4.56 14.40
C ARG A 178 8.11 -4.90 14.91
N THR A 179 7.28 -3.89 15.12
CA THR A 179 5.91 -4.06 15.61
C THR A 179 5.06 -4.84 14.62
N ILE A 180 5.05 -4.44 13.35
CA ILE A 180 4.29 -5.10 12.30
C ILE A 180 4.81 -6.52 12.09
N HIS A 181 6.13 -6.73 12.08
CA HIS A 181 6.73 -8.06 11.99
C HIS A 181 6.20 -9.00 13.09
N SER A 182 6.25 -8.56 14.35
CA SER A 182 5.74 -9.34 15.48
C SER A 182 4.23 -9.63 15.37
N GLN A 183 3.44 -8.69 14.85
CA GLN A 183 2.02 -8.93 14.59
C GLN A 183 1.80 -9.97 13.48
N ILE A 184 2.62 -9.97 12.43
CA ILE A 184 2.56 -10.95 11.33
C ILE A 184 2.96 -12.34 11.83
N GLU A 185 4.01 -12.45 12.64
CA GLU A 185 4.42 -13.73 13.25
C GLU A 185 3.29 -14.37 14.05
N LYS A 186 2.59 -13.58 14.87
CA LYS A 186 1.40 -14.06 15.61
C LYS A 186 0.27 -14.50 14.70
N LEU A 187 0.04 -13.81 13.57
CA LEU A 187 -0.96 -14.24 12.58
C LEU A 187 -0.58 -15.58 11.96
N ILE A 188 0.70 -15.78 11.65
CA ILE A 188 1.22 -17.06 11.13
C ILE A 188 1.01 -18.18 12.14
N GLU A 189 1.32 -17.96 13.42
CA GLU A 189 1.12 -18.94 14.50
C GLU A 189 -0.35 -19.37 14.64
N ASN A 190 -1.28 -18.40 14.61
CA ASN A 190 -2.71 -18.66 14.74
C ASN A 190 -3.27 -19.51 13.58
N VAL A 191 -2.73 -19.34 12.37
CA VAL A 191 -3.12 -20.16 11.21
C VAL A 191 -2.67 -21.60 11.39
N HIS A 192 -1.48 -21.85 11.92
CA HIS A 192 -0.98 -23.21 12.18
C HIS A 192 -1.86 -23.94 13.21
N GLN A 193 -2.22 -23.27 14.31
CA GLN A 193 -3.08 -23.86 15.34
C GLN A 193 -4.48 -24.22 14.83
N SER A 194 -4.99 -23.47 13.86
CA SER A 194 -6.30 -23.72 13.25
C SER A 194 -6.29 -24.87 12.23
N SER A 195 -5.12 -25.23 11.68
CA SER A 195 -4.98 -26.34 10.72
C SER A 195 -4.71 -27.71 11.37
N ASP A 196 -4.33 -27.72 12.65
CA ASP A 196 -4.02 -28.93 13.41
C ASP A 196 -5.19 -29.46 14.27
N MET A 197 -6.33 -28.76 14.28
CA MET A 197 -7.60 -29.17 14.92
C MET A 197 -8.59 -29.73 13.89
#